data_AF-A0A840N5W2-F1
#
_entry.id   AF-A0A840N5W2-F1
#
_cell.length_a   1.000
_cell.length_b   1.000
_cell.length_c   1.000
_cell.angle_alpha   90.00
_cell.angle_beta   90.00
_cell.angle_gamma   90.00
#
_symmetry.space_group_name_H-M   'P 1'
#
loop_
_entity.id
_entity.type
_entity.pdbx_description
1 polymer ?
#
loop_
_entity_poly.entity_id
_entity_poly.type
_entity_poly.pdbx_seq_one_letter_code
_entity_poly.pdbx_strand_id
1 'polypeptide(L)'
;MTAAAGDDVIHMVSGKLTEVQEMVQKLYDGVNQVLSWVPEAFLRLIEPIKKGMEEFGKIHLKIFEDINEFVQKPGQVDLLREISKQWSDQVSASLKDVAGAINLDKHRSNIEWEGRAAEAYKALVPGQSGAVTSIQGAADKMVTALDSLANAIEMFWVAVWVAVVTFAVGLVGAIAGLAGIVTAPAAVVGIAGVASVVVGLIGAAVTAFYATVQPINSQVQIISSAIDGLGEQWTKPNNGVDLGDGSASDGDGSNWEVR
;
A
#
# COMPACT_ATOMS: atom_id res chain seq x y z
N MET A 1 -4.12 16.50 -11.61
CA MET A 1 -3.20 16.96 -10.54
C MET A 1 -3.10 15.84 -9.52
N THR A 2 -2.23 14.83 -9.67
CA THR A 2 -2.16 13.72 -8.68
C THR A 2 -0.91 12.82 -8.76
N ALA A 3 0.19 13.28 -9.36
CA ALA A 3 1.44 12.51 -9.49
C ALA A 3 2.59 13.07 -8.63
N ALA A 4 2.33 14.01 -7.70
CA ALA A 4 3.38 14.68 -6.93
C ALA A 4 3.30 14.41 -5.41
N ALA A 5 2.16 13.94 -4.90
CA ALA A 5 1.90 13.97 -3.45
C ALA A 5 2.75 12.98 -2.64
N GLY A 6 3.09 11.80 -3.17
CA GLY A 6 3.85 10.79 -2.44
C GLY A 6 5.31 11.18 -2.22
N ASP A 7 6.04 11.43 -3.31
CA ASP A 7 7.45 11.81 -3.27
C ASP A 7 7.65 13.18 -2.60
N ASP A 8 6.72 14.13 -2.78
CA ASP A 8 6.77 15.43 -2.10
C ASP A 8 6.74 15.27 -0.57
N VAL A 9 5.89 14.37 -0.03
CA VAL A 9 5.79 14.16 1.43
C VAL A 9 7.07 13.54 1.98
N ILE A 10 7.69 12.61 1.27
CA ILE A 10 8.95 11.99 1.68
C ILE A 10 10.06 13.04 1.77
N HIS A 11 10.17 13.91 0.77
CA HIS A 11 11.12 15.02 0.78
C HIS A 11 10.85 16.00 1.94
N MET A 12 9.58 16.31 2.21
CA MET A 12 9.20 17.14 3.36
C MET A 12 9.60 16.51 4.69
N VAL A 13 9.44 15.19 4.85
CA VAL A 13 9.88 14.47 6.04
C VAL A 13 11.40 14.57 6.19
N SER A 14 12.17 14.29 5.14
CA SER A 14 13.64 14.38 5.20
C SER A 14 14.11 15.78 5.58
N GLY A 15 13.55 16.84 4.98
CA GLY A 15 13.89 18.21 5.33
C GLY A 15 13.57 18.55 6.79
N LYS A 16 12.42 18.09 7.29
CA LYS A 16 12.00 18.34 8.68
C LYS A 16 12.86 17.57 9.70
N LEU A 17 13.33 16.36 9.36
CA LEU A 17 14.24 15.60 10.21
C LEU A 17 15.55 16.35 10.45
N THR A 18 16.12 16.98 9.43
CA THR A 18 17.33 17.81 9.59
C THR A 18 17.08 18.98 10.53
N GLU A 19 15.96 19.69 10.37
CA GLU A 19 15.57 20.79 11.26
C GLU A 19 15.40 20.32 12.72
N VAL A 20 14.81 19.13 12.91
CA VAL A 20 14.67 18.50 14.21
C VAL A 20 16.04 18.18 14.81
N GLN A 21 16.99 17.63 14.05
CA GLN A 21 18.34 17.34 14.56
C GLN A 21 19.04 18.60 15.08
N GLU A 22 18.94 19.71 14.35
CA GLU A 22 19.48 20.99 14.80
C GLU A 22 18.82 21.47 16.10
N MET A 23 17.50 21.31 16.22
CA MET A 23 16.78 21.65 17.46
C MET A 23 17.15 20.75 18.64
N VAL A 24 17.37 19.46 18.40
CA VAL A 24 17.87 18.53 19.41
C VAL A 24 19.23 18.99 19.93
N GLN A 25 20.14 19.38 19.05
CA GLN A 25 21.44 19.92 19.47
C GLN A 25 21.28 21.19 20.31
N LYS A 26 20.42 22.13 19.88
CA LYS A 26 20.12 23.35 20.64
C LYS A 26 19.54 23.05 22.03
N LEU A 27 18.72 22.00 22.16
CA LEU A 27 18.20 21.54 23.44
C LEU A 27 19.33 21.06 24.35
N TYR A 28 20.24 20.21 23.85
CA TYR A 28 21.41 19.75 24.61
C TYR A 28 22.30 20.92 25.04
N ASP A 29 22.58 21.86 24.13
CA ASP A 29 23.38 23.04 24.43
C ASP A 29 22.72 23.92 25.49
N GLY A 30 21.40 24.14 25.39
CA GLY A 30 20.64 24.89 26.38
C GLY A 30 20.64 24.22 27.76
N VAL A 31 20.50 22.89 27.82
CA VAL A 31 20.57 22.16 29.09
C VAL A 31 21.99 22.25 29.67
N ASN A 32 23.03 22.07 28.87
CA ASN A 32 24.42 22.20 29.31
C ASN A 32 24.71 23.61 29.83
N GLN A 33 24.19 24.63 29.14
CA GLN A 33 24.26 26.01 29.61
C GLN A 33 23.59 26.14 30.97
N VAL A 34 22.35 25.65 31.14
CA VAL A 34 21.64 25.67 32.43
C VAL A 34 22.45 24.98 33.53
N LEU A 35 23.07 23.84 33.24
CA LEU A 35 23.84 23.07 34.21
C LEU A 35 25.17 23.72 34.61
N SER A 36 25.79 24.52 33.74
CA SER A 36 27.13 25.10 33.97
C SER A 36 27.20 26.16 35.08
N TRP A 37 26.07 26.75 35.44
CA TRP A 37 25.95 27.88 36.40
C TRP A 37 25.03 27.57 37.57
N VAL A 38 24.63 26.30 37.77
CA VAL A 38 23.72 25.91 38.87
C VAL A 38 24.41 26.09 40.22
N PRO A 39 23.87 26.94 41.13
CA PRO A 39 24.38 27.04 42.50
C PRO A 39 24.10 25.77 43.31
N GLU A 40 24.92 25.49 44.33
CA GLU A 40 24.77 24.28 45.17
C GLU A 40 23.38 24.13 45.81
N ALA A 41 22.72 25.24 46.15
CA ALA A 41 21.37 25.24 46.71
C ALA A 41 20.30 24.58 45.80
N PHE A 42 20.57 24.49 44.50
CA PHE A 42 19.68 23.94 43.49
C PHE A 42 20.12 22.57 42.95
N LEU A 43 21.09 21.89 43.56
CA LEU A 43 21.58 20.57 43.12
C LEU A 43 20.46 19.53 42.97
N ARG A 44 19.40 19.60 43.80
CA ARG A 44 18.23 18.71 43.70
C ARG A 44 17.44 18.88 42.38
N LEU A 45 17.54 20.03 41.71
CA LEU A 45 16.87 20.28 40.43
C LEU A 45 17.64 19.68 39.24
N ILE A 46 18.89 19.29 39.43
CA ILE A 46 19.74 18.72 38.37
C ILE A 46 19.36 17.26 38.08
N GLU A 47 18.99 16.49 39.09
CA GLU A 47 18.72 15.05 38.93
C GLU A 47 17.54 14.76 37.98
N PRO A 48 16.39 15.45 38.07
CA PRO A 48 15.33 15.32 37.07
C PRO A 48 15.76 15.73 35.66
N ILE A 49 16.62 16.76 35.53
CA ILE A 49 17.16 17.20 34.23
C ILE A 49 18.04 16.10 33.62
N LYS A 50 18.97 15.54 34.38
CA LYS A 50 19.86 14.47 33.90
C LYS A 50 19.07 13.25 33.48
N LYS A 51 18.13 12.80 34.32
CA LYS A 51 17.29 11.64 34.03
C LYS A 51 16.43 11.87 32.79
N GLY A 52 15.77 13.02 32.70
CA GLY A 52 14.93 13.33 31.55
C GLY A 52 15.73 13.48 30.25
N MET A 53 16.96 14.02 30.29
CA MET A 53 17.85 14.05 29.12
C MET A 53 18.39 12.68 28.73
N GLU A 54 18.59 11.76 29.69
CA GLU A 54 18.95 10.38 29.39
C GLU A 54 17.79 9.63 28.72
N GLU A 55 16.57 9.78 29.25
CA GLU A 55 15.36 9.21 28.66
C GLU A 55 15.10 9.78 27.26
N PHE A 56 15.16 11.11 27.12
CA PHE A 56 15.09 11.78 25.82
C PHE A 56 16.20 11.32 24.87
N GLY A 57 17.42 11.11 25.40
CA GLY A 57 18.56 10.52 24.71
C GLY A 57 18.23 9.17 24.05
N LYS A 58 17.60 8.27 24.81
CA LYS A 58 17.19 6.95 24.31
C LYS A 58 16.07 7.06 23.28
N ILE A 59 15.08 7.92 23.54
CA ILE A 59 13.90 8.03 22.69
C ILE A 59 14.21 8.72 21.36
N HIS A 60 15.00 9.79 21.34
CA HIS A 60 15.31 10.48 20.09
C HIS A 60 16.07 9.57 19.13
N LEU A 61 17.04 8.78 19.62
CA LEU A 61 17.77 7.81 18.78
C LEU A 61 16.80 6.83 18.14
N LYS A 62 15.85 6.31 18.91
CA LYS A 62 14.83 5.40 18.39
C LYS A 62 13.96 6.06 17.32
N ILE A 63 13.51 7.31 17.52
CA ILE A 63 12.74 8.06 16.50
C ILE A 63 13.53 8.13 15.18
N PHE A 64 14.81 8.50 15.25
CA PHE A 64 15.64 8.60 14.05
C PHE A 64 15.94 7.25 13.42
N GLU A 65 16.17 6.21 14.21
CA GLU A 65 16.38 4.84 13.73
C GLU A 65 15.14 4.32 13.00
N ASP A 66 13.98 4.39 13.64
CA ASP A 66 12.69 3.95 13.09
C ASP A 66 12.43 4.68 11.77
N ILE A 67 12.56 6.01 11.71
CA ILE A 67 12.28 6.77 10.49
C ILE A 67 13.33 6.50 9.40
N ASN A 68 14.61 6.41 9.75
CA ASN A 68 15.69 6.18 8.79
C ASN A 68 15.58 4.80 8.12
N GLU A 69 15.07 3.78 8.82
CA GLU A 69 14.78 2.48 8.22
C GLU A 69 13.77 2.62 7.06
N PHE A 70 12.71 3.40 7.25
CA PHE A 70 11.69 3.61 6.22
C PHE A 70 12.16 4.55 5.10
N VAL A 71 13.00 5.55 5.40
CA VAL A 71 13.57 6.44 4.38
C VAL A 71 14.47 5.68 3.41
N GLN A 72 15.14 4.61 3.85
CA GLN A 72 15.90 3.73 2.96
C GLN A 72 15.03 2.87 2.04
N LYS A 73 13.75 2.72 2.37
CA LYS A 73 12.75 1.94 1.63
C LYS A 73 11.47 2.76 1.45
N PRO A 74 11.52 3.88 0.71
CA PRO A 74 10.43 4.85 0.65
C PRO A 74 9.12 4.31 0.07
N GLY A 75 9.21 3.19 -0.66
CA GLY A 75 8.13 2.72 -1.53
C GLY A 75 8.19 3.41 -2.89
N GLN A 76 7.31 3.00 -3.81
CA GLN A 76 7.23 3.56 -5.16
C GLN A 76 5.75 3.79 -5.50
N VAL A 77 5.17 4.85 -4.91
CA VAL A 77 3.74 5.17 -5.02
C VAL A 77 3.33 5.35 -6.48
N ASP A 78 4.12 6.11 -7.24
CA ASP A 78 3.81 6.41 -8.63
C ASP A 78 3.90 5.17 -9.52
N LEU A 79 4.92 4.32 -9.30
CA LEU A 79 5.04 3.07 -10.04
C LEU A 79 3.85 2.15 -9.74
N LEU A 80 3.40 2.05 -8.48
CA LEU A 80 2.24 1.23 -8.13
C LEU A 80 0.97 1.71 -8.85
N ARG A 81 0.74 3.03 -8.89
CA ARG A 81 -0.40 3.63 -9.60
C ARG A 81 -0.28 3.48 -11.11
N GLU A 82 0.93 3.60 -11.65
CA GLU A 82 1.18 3.38 -13.07
C GLU A 82 0.89 1.94 -13.47
N ILE A 83 1.42 0.96 -12.72
CA ILE A 83 1.17 -0.46 -12.97
C ILE A 83 -0.32 -0.77 -12.81
N SER A 84 -0.98 -0.21 -11.78
CA SER A 84 -2.43 -0.33 -11.58
C SER A 84 -3.21 0.13 -12.81
N LYS A 85 -2.86 1.31 -13.34
CA LYS A 85 -3.46 1.85 -14.56
C LYS A 85 -3.19 0.97 -15.78
N GLN A 86 -1.94 0.54 -15.99
CA GLN A 86 -1.58 -0.34 -17.11
C GLN A 86 -2.36 -1.65 -17.05
N TRP A 87 -2.52 -2.24 -15.86
CA TRP A 87 -3.28 -3.46 -15.66
C TRP A 87 -4.77 -3.26 -15.97
N SER A 88 -5.35 -2.15 -15.51
CA SER A 88 -6.74 -1.80 -15.81
C SER A 88 -6.96 -1.62 -17.32
N ASP A 89 -6.13 -0.80 -17.95
CA ASP A 89 -6.29 -0.39 -19.35
C ASP A 89 -5.95 -1.53 -20.34
N GLN A 90 -4.94 -2.36 -20.05
CA GLN A 90 -4.45 -3.38 -21.00
C GLN A 90 -4.98 -4.78 -20.72
N VAL A 91 -5.22 -5.14 -19.45
CA VAL A 91 -5.63 -6.51 -19.08
C VAL A 91 -7.12 -6.56 -18.81
N SER A 92 -7.63 -5.75 -17.87
CA SER A 92 -9.06 -5.80 -17.52
C SER A 92 -9.94 -5.38 -18.70
N ALA A 93 -9.58 -4.31 -19.41
CA ALA A 93 -10.33 -3.88 -20.59
C ALA A 93 -10.34 -4.95 -21.71
N SER A 94 -9.18 -5.55 -22.01
CA SER A 94 -9.08 -6.62 -23.02
C SER A 94 -9.89 -7.85 -22.64
N LEU A 95 -9.86 -8.26 -21.36
CA LEU A 95 -10.66 -9.39 -20.87
C LEU A 95 -12.15 -9.10 -20.95
N LYS A 96 -12.57 -7.86 -20.66
CA LYS A 96 -13.95 -7.42 -20.80
C LYS A 96 -14.41 -7.45 -22.26
N ASP A 97 -13.57 -7.04 -23.19
CA ASP A 97 -13.86 -7.09 -24.62
C ASP A 97 -13.99 -8.54 -25.12
N VAL A 98 -13.09 -9.43 -24.68
CA VAL A 98 -13.14 -10.87 -24.99
C VAL A 98 -14.39 -11.51 -24.39
N ALA A 99 -14.73 -11.24 -23.12
CA ALA A 99 -15.97 -11.72 -22.51
C ALA A 99 -17.21 -11.21 -23.26
N GLY A 100 -17.19 -9.95 -23.68
CA GLY A 100 -18.23 -9.35 -24.49
C GLY A 100 -18.37 -9.95 -25.88
N ALA A 101 -17.26 -10.39 -26.49
CA ALA A 101 -17.24 -11.01 -27.80
C ALA A 101 -17.70 -12.47 -27.76
N ILE A 102 -17.32 -13.25 -26.75
CA ILE A 102 -17.64 -14.69 -26.66
C ILE A 102 -19.12 -14.93 -26.29
N ASN A 103 -19.85 -13.92 -25.83
CA ASN A 103 -21.24 -14.07 -25.42
C ASN A 103 -22.16 -14.43 -26.61
N LEU A 104 -22.82 -15.60 -26.52
CA LEU A 104 -23.75 -16.14 -27.53
C LEU A 104 -24.85 -15.14 -27.95
N ASP A 105 -25.31 -14.28 -27.05
CA ASP A 105 -26.34 -13.28 -27.37
C ASP A 105 -25.87 -12.25 -28.40
N LYS A 106 -24.55 -12.02 -28.51
CA LYS A 106 -23.96 -11.15 -29.53
C LYS A 106 -23.76 -11.83 -30.88
N HIS A 107 -23.95 -13.15 -30.94
CA HIS A 107 -23.76 -13.96 -32.15
C HIS A 107 -25.08 -14.31 -32.84
N ARG A 108 -26.21 -13.75 -32.37
CA ARG A 108 -27.51 -13.88 -33.06
C ARG A 108 -27.42 -13.23 -34.44
N SER A 109 -27.50 -14.06 -35.47
CA SER A 109 -27.49 -13.67 -36.88
C SER A 109 -28.84 -14.02 -37.52
N ASN A 110 -29.13 -13.50 -38.72
CA ASN A 110 -30.34 -13.85 -39.47
C ASN A 110 -30.34 -15.32 -39.96
N ILE A 111 -29.21 -16.00 -39.87
CA ILE A 111 -28.99 -17.40 -40.22
C ILE A 111 -28.46 -18.10 -38.97
N GLU A 112 -29.15 -19.14 -38.51
CA GLU A 112 -28.77 -19.88 -37.30
C GLU A 112 -28.03 -21.17 -37.65
N TRP A 113 -26.90 -21.39 -36.96
CA TRP A 113 -26.18 -22.66 -37.02
C TRP A 113 -26.85 -23.66 -36.06
N GLU A 114 -27.27 -24.79 -36.62
CA GLU A 114 -27.93 -25.90 -35.92
C GLU A 114 -27.18 -27.23 -36.14
N GLY A 115 -27.46 -28.22 -35.31
CA GLY A 115 -26.82 -29.54 -35.31
C GLY A 115 -26.05 -29.86 -34.03
N ARG A 116 -25.57 -31.11 -33.91
CA ARG A 116 -24.89 -31.61 -32.70
C ARG A 116 -23.62 -30.83 -32.36
N ALA A 117 -22.89 -30.37 -33.39
CA ALA A 117 -21.72 -29.52 -33.22
C ALA A 117 -22.11 -28.13 -32.69
N ALA A 118 -23.22 -27.55 -33.17
CA ALA A 118 -23.75 -26.27 -32.70
C ALA A 118 -24.23 -26.34 -31.24
N GLU A 119 -24.91 -27.42 -30.86
CA GLU A 119 -25.33 -27.68 -29.48
C GLU A 119 -24.13 -27.87 -28.55
N ALA A 120 -23.12 -28.62 -28.98
CA ALA A 120 -21.89 -28.81 -28.23
C ALA A 120 -21.14 -27.49 -28.00
N TYR A 121 -21.07 -26.64 -29.03
CA TYR A 121 -20.49 -25.30 -28.90
C TYR A 121 -21.31 -24.42 -27.94
N LYS A 122 -22.63 -24.34 -28.13
CA LYS A 122 -23.55 -23.58 -27.26
C LYS A 122 -23.51 -24.04 -25.80
N ALA A 123 -23.22 -25.33 -25.55
CA ALA A 123 -23.06 -25.87 -24.21
C ALA A 123 -21.73 -25.47 -23.53
N LEU A 124 -20.67 -25.24 -24.30
CA LEU A 124 -19.33 -24.91 -23.77
C LEU A 124 -19.11 -23.42 -23.56
N VAL A 125 -19.61 -22.59 -24.48
CA VAL A 125 -19.38 -21.14 -24.47
C VAL A 125 -19.76 -20.45 -23.15
N PRO A 126 -20.88 -20.78 -22.46
CA PRO A 126 -21.19 -20.21 -21.16
C PRO A 126 -20.10 -20.47 -20.11
N GLY A 127 -19.52 -21.66 -20.09
CA GLY A 127 -18.40 -22.00 -19.19
C GLY A 127 -17.14 -21.20 -19.53
N GLN A 128 -16.86 -21.00 -20.82
CA GLN A 128 -15.74 -20.18 -21.27
C GLN A 128 -15.92 -18.70 -20.90
N SER A 129 -17.11 -18.15 -21.14
CA SER A 129 -17.47 -16.78 -20.74
C SER A 129 -17.36 -16.59 -19.21
N GLY A 130 -17.77 -17.60 -18.43
CA GLY A 130 -17.62 -17.59 -16.97
C GLY A 130 -16.16 -17.58 -16.52
N ALA A 131 -15.30 -18.36 -17.19
CA ALA A 131 -13.87 -18.37 -16.94
C ALA A 131 -13.22 -17.00 -17.23
N VAL A 132 -13.49 -16.39 -18.40
CA VAL A 132 -12.97 -15.05 -18.73
C VAL A 132 -13.44 -14.01 -17.72
N THR A 133 -14.71 -14.06 -17.30
CA THR A 133 -15.26 -13.16 -16.28
C THR A 133 -14.55 -13.33 -14.93
N SER A 134 -14.18 -14.56 -14.58
CA SER A 134 -13.43 -14.85 -13.34
C SER A 134 -12.02 -14.28 -13.38
N ILE A 135 -11.33 -14.38 -14.52
CA ILE A 135 -10.01 -13.77 -14.74
C ILE A 135 -10.13 -12.24 -14.66
N GLN A 136 -11.16 -11.66 -15.28
CA GLN A 136 -11.41 -10.22 -15.20
C GLN A 136 -11.58 -9.76 -13.75
N GLY A 137 -12.39 -10.48 -12.96
CA GLY A 137 -12.56 -10.17 -11.54
C GLY A 137 -11.27 -10.31 -10.73
N ALA A 138 -10.37 -11.21 -11.12
CA ALA A 138 -9.03 -11.32 -10.51
C ALA A 138 -8.13 -10.13 -10.89
N ALA A 139 -8.16 -9.69 -12.15
CA ALA A 139 -7.44 -8.50 -12.61
C ALA A 139 -7.93 -7.23 -11.90
N ASP A 140 -9.24 -7.05 -11.74
CA ASP A 140 -9.82 -5.90 -11.04
C ASP A 140 -9.42 -5.85 -9.56
N LYS A 141 -9.30 -7.01 -8.91
CA LYS A 141 -8.78 -7.11 -7.53
C LYS A 141 -7.31 -6.71 -7.46
N MET A 142 -6.50 -7.07 -8.46
CA MET A 142 -5.09 -6.68 -8.53
C MET A 142 -4.94 -5.15 -8.65
N VAL A 143 -5.72 -4.51 -9.52
CA VAL A 143 -5.79 -3.05 -9.66
C VAL A 143 -6.11 -2.40 -8.30
N THR A 144 -7.17 -2.90 -7.65
CA THR A 144 -7.60 -2.40 -6.33
C THR A 144 -6.52 -2.56 -5.26
N ALA A 145 -5.80 -3.69 -5.28
CA ALA A 145 -4.71 -3.98 -4.36
C ALA A 145 -3.52 -3.02 -4.56
N LEU A 146 -3.11 -2.78 -5.81
CA LEU A 146 -2.02 -1.85 -6.14
C LEU A 146 -2.35 -0.42 -5.70
N ASP A 147 -3.56 0.06 -5.97
CA ASP A 147 -4.03 1.38 -5.52
C ASP A 147 -4.09 1.47 -3.99
N SER A 148 -4.55 0.40 -3.33
CA SER A 148 -4.61 0.34 -1.86
C SER A 148 -3.22 0.38 -1.23
N LEU A 149 -2.22 -0.30 -1.82
CA LEU A 149 -0.83 -0.23 -1.38
C LEU A 149 -0.26 1.18 -1.57
N ALA A 150 -0.49 1.80 -2.73
CA ALA A 150 -0.05 3.16 -3.01
C ALA A 150 -0.61 4.15 -1.97
N ASN A 151 -1.90 4.05 -1.67
CA ASN A 151 -2.55 4.90 -0.67
C ASN A 151 -2.06 4.61 0.76
N ALA A 152 -1.77 3.35 1.10
CA ALA A 152 -1.22 2.99 2.40
C ALA A 152 0.17 3.59 2.63
N ILE A 153 1.03 3.58 1.60
CA ILE A 153 2.35 4.23 1.64
C ILE A 153 2.20 5.74 1.83
N GLU A 154 1.30 6.38 1.08
CA GLU A 154 1.05 7.83 1.20
C GLU A 154 0.54 8.21 2.60
N MET A 155 -0.44 7.49 3.14
CA MET A 155 -0.96 7.70 4.49
C MET A 155 0.09 7.47 5.58
N PHE A 156 0.95 6.46 5.40
CA PHE A 156 2.07 6.21 6.30
C PHE A 156 3.01 7.41 6.36
N TRP A 157 3.44 7.93 5.21
CA TRP A 157 4.34 9.08 5.16
C TRP A 157 3.72 10.37 5.69
N VAL A 158 2.42 10.59 5.46
CA VAL A 158 1.68 11.69 6.08
C VAL A 158 1.67 11.57 7.61
N ALA A 159 1.43 10.37 8.15
CA ALA A 159 1.45 10.15 9.59
C ALA A 159 2.85 10.37 10.19
N VAL A 160 3.91 9.92 9.51
CA VAL A 160 5.30 10.20 9.90
C VAL A 160 5.58 11.70 9.88
N TRP A 161 5.16 12.40 8.83
CA TRP A 161 5.31 13.86 8.74
C TRP A 161 4.64 14.59 9.91
N VAL A 162 3.39 14.22 10.25
CA VAL A 162 2.68 14.77 11.41
C VAL A 162 3.44 14.49 12.71
N ALA A 163 3.98 13.29 12.87
CA ALA A 163 4.76 12.92 14.06
C ALA A 163 6.04 13.78 14.18
N VAL A 164 6.78 13.97 13.08
CA VAL A 164 8.00 14.80 13.05
C VAL A 164 7.68 16.27 13.31
N VAL A 165 6.60 16.81 12.75
CA VAL A 165 6.14 18.18 13.03
C VAL A 165 5.74 18.35 14.50
N THR A 166 5.02 17.38 15.07
CA THR A 166 4.66 17.38 16.50
C THR A 166 5.92 17.41 17.37
N PHE A 167 6.93 16.63 17.00
CA PHE A 167 8.21 16.59 17.71
C PHE A 167 8.94 17.94 17.64
N ALA A 168 9.00 18.54 16.45
CA ALA A 168 9.59 19.87 16.25
C ALA A 168 8.92 20.94 17.13
N VAL A 169 7.58 20.95 17.19
CA VAL A 169 6.83 21.89 18.06
C VAL A 169 7.16 21.66 19.53
N GLY A 170 7.26 20.39 19.96
CA GLY A 170 7.70 20.04 21.31
C GLY A 170 9.09 20.57 21.63
N LEU A 171 10.04 20.42 20.71
CA LEU A 171 11.42 20.90 20.87
C LEU A 171 11.48 22.42 21.02
N VAL A 172 10.73 23.16 20.21
CA VAL A 172 10.63 24.64 20.35
C VAL A 172 10.13 25.02 21.74
N GLY A 173 9.08 24.36 22.23
CA GLY A 173 8.55 24.60 23.57
C GLY A 173 9.56 24.26 24.67
N ALA A 174 10.29 23.17 24.52
CA ALA A 174 11.32 22.75 25.47
C ALA A 174 12.49 23.73 25.52
N ILE A 175 12.99 24.18 24.36
CA ILE A 175 14.06 25.17 24.25
C ILE A 175 13.63 26.49 24.92
N ALA A 176 12.41 26.96 24.65
CA ALA A 176 11.89 28.17 25.28
C ALA A 176 11.76 28.04 26.82
N GLY A 177 11.47 26.82 27.30
CA GLY A 177 11.37 26.51 28.73
C GLY A 177 12.71 26.47 29.48
N LEU A 178 13.85 26.45 28.79
CA LEU A 178 15.19 26.43 29.39
C LEU A 178 15.68 27.80 29.91
N ALA A 179 14.83 28.83 29.92
CA ALA A 179 15.18 30.19 30.33
C ALA A 179 15.62 30.32 31.82
N GLY A 180 15.40 29.31 32.66
CA GLY A 180 15.82 29.34 34.07
C GLY A 180 15.95 27.97 34.72
N ILE A 181 16.71 27.92 35.83
CA ILE A 181 17.00 26.69 36.59
C ILE A 181 15.71 26.05 37.16
N VAL A 182 14.69 26.86 37.48
CA VAL A 182 13.41 26.38 38.03
C VAL A 182 12.50 25.80 36.95
N THR A 183 12.56 26.33 35.72
CA THR A 183 11.70 25.89 34.60
C THR A 183 12.32 24.76 33.79
N ALA A 184 13.66 24.64 33.79
CA ALA A 184 14.38 23.61 33.03
C ALA A 184 13.97 22.17 33.36
N PRO A 185 13.75 21.76 34.63
CA PRO A 185 13.28 20.41 34.94
C PRO A 185 11.95 20.08 34.27
N ALA A 186 11.00 21.00 34.29
CA ALA A 186 9.68 20.82 33.68
C ALA A 186 9.77 20.76 32.15
N ALA A 187 10.63 21.59 31.54
CA ALA A 187 10.87 21.58 30.10
C ALA A 187 11.45 20.24 29.62
N VAL A 188 12.43 19.70 30.35
CA VAL A 188 13.11 18.44 30.02
C VAL A 188 12.19 17.23 30.19
N VAL A 189 11.39 17.18 31.27
CA VAL A 189 10.40 16.12 31.44
C VAL A 189 9.30 16.22 30.37
N GLY A 190 8.88 17.44 30.03
CA GLY A 190 7.89 17.69 28.99
C GLY A 190 8.32 17.15 27.63
N ILE A 191 9.57 17.42 27.22
CA ILE A 191 10.07 16.95 25.92
C ILE A 191 10.26 15.43 25.86
N ALA A 192 10.68 14.78 26.96
CA ALA A 192 10.73 13.33 27.03
C ALA A 192 9.33 12.71 26.85
N GLY A 193 8.30 13.35 27.42
CA GLY A 193 6.89 12.98 27.21
C GLY A 193 6.46 13.12 25.76
N VAL A 194 6.76 14.27 25.12
CA VAL A 194 6.43 14.48 23.69
C VAL A 194 7.16 13.47 22.79
N ALA A 195 8.44 13.21 23.05
CA ALA A 195 9.21 12.21 22.30
C ALA A 195 8.58 10.81 22.42
N SER A 196 8.11 10.44 23.61
CA SER A 196 7.40 9.17 23.82
C SER A 196 6.10 9.08 23.00
N VAL A 197 5.35 10.17 22.91
CA VAL A 197 4.13 10.26 22.08
C VAL A 197 4.48 10.07 20.60
N VAL A 198 5.56 10.68 20.14
CA VAL A 198 6.03 10.58 18.74
C VAL A 198 6.38 9.14 18.37
N VAL A 199 7.08 8.41 19.24
CA VAL A 199 7.32 6.96 19.04
C VAL A 199 6.00 6.19 18.94
N GLY A 200 5.02 6.52 19.78
CA GLY A 200 3.68 5.92 19.72
C GLY A 200 2.97 6.19 18.40
N LEU A 201 3.05 7.42 17.87
CA LEU A 201 2.48 7.81 16.58
C LEU A 201 3.13 7.06 15.42
N ILE A 202 4.46 6.93 15.41
CA ILE A 202 5.19 6.17 14.39
C ILE A 202 4.80 4.69 14.46
N GLY A 203 4.78 4.09 15.67
CA GLY A 203 4.35 2.71 15.85
C GLY A 203 2.91 2.45 15.42
N ALA A 204 1.99 3.41 15.65
CA ALA A 204 0.62 3.34 15.18
C ALA A 204 0.54 3.42 13.64
N ALA A 205 1.34 4.29 13.00
CA ALA A 205 1.42 4.39 11.55
C ALA A 205 1.92 3.10 10.91
N VAL A 206 2.98 2.50 11.46
CA VAL A 206 3.50 1.19 11.03
C VAL A 206 2.44 0.10 11.17
N THR A 207 1.72 0.06 12.30
CA THR A 207 0.66 -0.92 12.55
C THR A 207 -0.49 -0.77 11.54
N ALA A 208 -0.92 0.47 11.28
CA ALA A 208 -1.96 0.77 10.30
C ALA A 208 -1.53 0.35 8.89
N PHE A 209 -0.28 0.62 8.51
CA PHE A 209 0.27 0.18 7.23
C PHE A 209 0.21 -1.35 7.07
N TYR A 210 0.71 -2.10 8.06
CA TYR A 210 0.66 -3.57 8.02
C TYR A 210 -0.78 -4.12 7.99
N ALA A 211 -1.72 -3.46 8.68
CA ALA A 211 -3.13 -3.84 8.63
C ALA A 211 -3.73 -3.75 7.21
N THR A 212 -3.22 -2.85 6.36
CA THR A 212 -3.62 -2.75 4.95
C THR A 212 -2.90 -3.76 4.05
N VAL A 213 -1.63 -4.06 4.32
CA VAL A 213 -0.82 -4.99 3.50
C VAL A 213 -1.28 -6.45 3.66
N GLN A 214 -1.67 -6.87 4.87
CA GLN A 214 -2.02 -8.28 5.13
C GLN A 214 -3.19 -8.80 4.27
N PRO A 215 -4.34 -8.11 4.18
CA PRO A 215 -5.43 -8.53 3.28
C PRO A 215 -5.01 -8.62 1.81
N ILE A 216 -4.11 -7.75 1.36
CA ILE A 216 -3.66 -7.69 -0.03
C ILE A 216 -2.85 -8.94 -0.40
N ASN A 217 -1.98 -9.41 0.48
CA ASN A 217 -1.25 -10.67 0.28
C ASN A 217 -2.21 -11.87 0.13
N SER A 218 -3.29 -11.90 0.92
CA SER A 218 -4.33 -12.93 0.78
C SER A 218 -5.05 -12.83 -0.57
N GLN A 219 -5.32 -11.62 -1.06
CA GLN A 219 -5.93 -11.42 -2.38
C GLN A 219 -5.03 -11.90 -3.52
N VAL A 220 -3.72 -11.64 -3.45
CA VAL A 220 -2.76 -12.14 -4.45
C VAL A 220 -2.74 -13.67 -4.49
N GLN A 221 -2.81 -14.35 -3.35
CA GLN A 221 -2.90 -15.81 -3.33
C GLN A 221 -4.19 -16.32 -3.97
N ILE A 222 -5.33 -15.67 -3.71
CA ILE A 222 -6.61 -16.01 -4.34
C ILE A 222 -6.54 -15.82 -5.86
N ILE A 223 -5.92 -14.74 -6.32
CA ILE A 223 -5.71 -14.47 -7.75
C ILE A 223 -4.83 -15.57 -8.37
N SER A 224 -3.73 -15.93 -7.72
CA SER A 224 -2.85 -17.01 -8.20
C SER A 224 -3.62 -18.32 -8.32
N SER A 225 -4.36 -18.72 -7.28
CA SER A 225 -5.17 -19.96 -7.32
C SER A 225 -6.26 -19.93 -8.38
N ALA A 226 -6.88 -18.75 -8.62
CA ALA A 226 -7.86 -18.60 -9.68
C ALA A 226 -7.23 -18.77 -11.06
N ILE A 227 -6.01 -18.26 -11.26
CA ILE A 227 -5.25 -18.42 -12.52
C ILE A 227 -4.87 -19.89 -12.71
N ASP A 228 -4.31 -20.52 -11.68
CA ASP A 228 -3.90 -21.93 -11.72
C ASP A 228 -5.10 -22.87 -12.00
N GLY A 229 -6.29 -22.50 -11.52
CA GLY A 229 -7.53 -23.26 -11.69
C GLY A 229 -8.12 -23.24 -13.11
N LEU A 230 -7.66 -22.36 -14.00
CA LEU A 230 -8.19 -22.26 -15.37
C LEU A 230 -7.69 -23.37 -16.29
N GLY A 231 -6.59 -24.05 -15.90
CA GLY A 231 -5.92 -25.03 -16.75
C GLY A 231 -5.20 -24.41 -17.96
N GLU A 232 -4.39 -25.21 -18.65
CA GLU A 232 -3.57 -24.74 -19.79
C GLU A 232 -4.33 -24.72 -21.13
N GLN A 233 -5.53 -25.29 -21.18
CA GLN A 233 -6.31 -25.43 -22.41
C GLN A 233 -7.81 -25.32 -22.13
N TRP A 234 -8.54 -24.76 -23.10
CA TRP A 234 -10.00 -24.76 -23.07
C TRP A 234 -10.55 -26.17 -23.00
N THR A 235 -11.56 -26.37 -22.16
CA THR A 235 -12.27 -27.65 -22.08
C THR A 235 -12.89 -27.98 -23.43
N LYS A 236 -12.50 -29.13 -24.00
CA LYS A 236 -13.06 -29.65 -25.26
C LYS A 236 -14.39 -30.37 -24.99
N PRO A 237 -15.33 -30.37 -25.94
CA PRO A 237 -16.57 -31.16 -25.82
C PRO A 237 -16.22 -32.64 -25.73
N ASN A 238 -16.56 -33.29 -24.62
CA ASN A 238 -16.26 -34.71 -24.41
C ASN A 238 -17.44 -35.57 -24.86
N ASN A 239 -17.70 -35.57 -26.18
CA ASN A 239 -18.93 -36.11 -26.75
C ASN A 239 -18.73 -37.48 -27.43
N GLY A 240 -17.50 -38.01 -27.45
CA GLY A 240 -17.16 -39.23 -28.18
C GLY A 240 -17.24 -39.11 -29.71
N VAL A 241 -17.38 -37.90 -30.23
CA VAL A 241 -17.44 -37.56 -31.67
C VAL A 241 -16.32 -36.58 -31.94
N ASP A 242 -15.51 -36.83 -32.97
CA ASP A 242 -14.48 -35.88 -33.41
C ASP A 242 -15.19 -34.73 -34.14
N LEU A 243 -15.47 -33.65 -33.41
CA LEU A 243 -16.18 -32.47 -33.93
C LEU A 243 -15.24 -31.51 -34.69
N GLY A 244 -14.04 -31.97 -35.05
CA GLY A 244 -12.97 -31.13 -35.59
C GLY A 244 -13.00 -30.90 -37.11
N ASP A 245 -13.75 -31.70 -37.88
CA ASP A 245 -13.72 -31.65 -39.35
C ASP A 245 -14.81 -30.77 -39.98
N GLY A 246 -15.91 -30.51 -39.26
CA GLY A 246 -16.94 -29.53 -39.63
C GLY A 246 -17.44 -29.70 -41.07
N SER A 247 -17.58 -30.94 -41.53
CA SER A 247 -18.00 -31.23 -42.89
C SER A 247 -19.51 -31.00 -43.04
N ALA A 248 -19.97 -30.70 -44.26
CA ALA A 248 -21.40 -30.47 -44.55
C ALA A 248 -22.11 -31.71 -45.08
N SER A 249 -21.39 -32.84 -45.28
CA SER A 249 -21.89 -33.89 -46.18
C SER A 249 -21.34 -35.30 -46.00
N ASP A 250 -20.53 -35.61 -44.98
CA ASP A 250 -19.99 -36.98 -44.81
C ASP A 250 -20.94 -37.94 -44.06
N GLY A 251 -21.93 -37.39 -43.36
CA GLY A 251 -22.97 -38.17 -42.69
C GLY A 251 -22.64 -38.56 -41.26
N ASP A 252 -21.59 -38.00 -40.68
CA ASP A 252 -21.23 -38.25 -39.29
C ASP A 252 -21.85 -37.23 -38.31
N GLY A 253 -21.46 -37.31 -37.04
CA GLY A 253 -22.03 -36.48 -35.97
C GLY A 253 -21.53 -35.03 -35.93
N SER A 254 -20.56 -34.64 -36.76
CA SER A 254 -20.01 -33.29 -36.85
C SER A 254 -20.72 -32.41 -37.88
N ASN A 255 -21.56 -33.02 -38.74
CA ASN A 255 -22.29 -32.34 -39.82
C ASN A 255 -23.04 -31.09 -39.33
N TRP A 256 -22.88 -29.98 -40.06
CA TRP A 256 -23.61 -28.74 -39.83
C TRP A 256 -24.71 -28.53 -40.88
N GLU A 257 -25.83 -27.96 -40.45
CA GLU A 257 -26.93 -27.55 -41.32
C GLU A 257 -27.18 -26.05 -41.20
N VAL A 258 -27.65 -25.43 -42.28
CA VAL A 258 -27.99 -24.01 -42.37
C VAL A 258 -29.48 -23.87 -42.67
N ARG A 259 -30.19 -23.03 -41.91
CA ARG A 259 -31.56 -22.61 -42.21
C ARG A 259 -31.70 -21.09 -42.21
#